data_AF-A0A7R9R3A8-F1
#
_entry.id   AF-A0A7R9R3A8-F1
#
_cell.length_a   1.000
_cell.length_b   1.000
_cell.length_c   1.000
_cell.angle_alpha   90.00
_cell.angle_beta   90.00
_cell.angle_gamma   90.00
#
_symmetry.space_group_name_H-M   'P 1'
#
loop_
_entity.id
_entity.type
_entity.pdbx_description
1 polymer ?
#
loop_
_entity_poly.entity_id
_entity_poly.type
_entity_poly.pdbx_seq_one_letter_code
_entity_poly.pdbx_strand_id
1 'polypeptide(L)'
;MVGALIESILHNTYENEMQKMFTQLHMNSTFSERREAIYKHRPQYYHLSNITSGTLVKCDMIDELISYEGYWPAGGLISSAEDILKFGNAMISSYKGTNGFLSQRTVQELWSPETRGMSIPYPLNTSEY
;
A
#
# COMPACT_ATOMS: atom_id res chain seq x y z
N MET A 1 10.46 -0.69 8.38
CA MET A 1 11.51 -1.73 8.49
C MET A 1 11.79 -2.43 7.17
N VAL A 2 10.81 -3.06 6.50
CA VAL A 2 11.05 -3.77 5.22
C VAL A 2 11.61 -2.84 4.13
N GLY A 3 11.07 -1.63 3.98
CA GLY A 3 11.61 -0.64 3.03
C GLY A 3 13.09 -0.31 3.28
N ALA A 4 13.51 -0.20 4.55
CA ALA A 4 14.90 0.09 4.92
C ALA A 4 15.86 -0.99 4.45
N LEU A 5 15.41 -2.24 4.58
CA LEU A 5 16.18 -3.40 4.16
C LEU A 5 16.33 -3.42 2.64
N ILE A 6 15.26 -3.10 1.90
CA ILE A 6 15.29 -2.97 0.44
C ILE A 6 16.32 -1.91 0.02
N GLU A 7 16.29 -0.73 0.66
CA GLU A 7 17.22 0.35 0.35
C GLU A 7 18.68 -0.02 0.65
N SER A 8 18.91 -0.66 1.80
CA SER A 8 20.23 -1.10 2.23
C SER A 8 20.85 -2.12 1.27
N ILE A 9 20.05 -3.08 0.78
CA ILE A 9 20.51 -4.16 -0.12
C ILE A 9 20.67 -3.66 -1.56
N LEU A 10 19.71 -2.88 -2.05
CA LEU A 10 19.68 -2.45 -3.45
C LEU A 10 20.46 -1.17 -3.71
N HIS A 11 20.96 -0.51 -2.65
CA HIS A 11 21.69 0.76 -2.71
C HIS A 11 20.95 1.84 -3.53
N ASN A 12 19.62 1.84 -3.44
CA ASN A 12 18.74 2.79 -4.10
C ASN A 12 17.53 3.05 -3.20
N THR A 13 16.90 4.21 -3.34
CA THR A 13 15.74 4.58 -2.52
C THR A 13 14.56 3.64 -2.80
N TYR A 14 13.75 3.36 -1.78
CA TYR A 14 12.58 2.50 -1.88
C TYR A 14 11.60 3.01 -2.94
N GLU A 15 11.38 4.33 -2.97
CA GLU A 15 10.50 4.96 -3.96
C GLU A 15 10.93 4.67 -5.40
N ASN A 16 12.22 4.82 -5.71
CA ASN A 16 12.73 4.52 -7.05
C ASN A 16 12.56 3.04 -7.41
N GLU A 17 12.74 2.12 -6.46
CA GLU A 17 12.52 0.69 -6.70
C GLU A 17 11.04 0.37 -6.93
N MET A 18 10.13 1.00 -6.17
CA MET A 18 8.69 0.88 -6.40
C MET A 18 8.29 1.45 -7.76
N GLN A 19 8.87 2.58 -8.18
CA GLN A 19 8.60 3.16 -9.49
C GLN A 19 9.01 2.24 -10.65
N LYS A 20 10.12 1.51 -10.50
CA LYS A 20 10.52 0.47 -11.47
C LYS A 20 9.47 -0.62 -11.54
N MET A 21 8.98 -1.11 -10.40
CA MET A 21 7.92 -2.11 -10.34
C MET A 21 6.64 -1.62 -11.02
N PHE A 22 6.19 -0.40 -10.73
CA PHE A 22 5.01 0.19 -11.37
C PHE A 22 5.16 0.26 -12.89
N THR A 23 6.35 0.66 -13.36
CA THR A 23 6.67 0.73 -14.79
C THR A 23 6.60 -0.65 -15.44
N GLN A 24 7.16 -1.69 -14.80
CA GLN A 24 7.11 -3.07 -15.28
C GLN A 24 5.69 -3.64 -15.35
N LEU A 25 4.80 -3.19 -14.46
CA LEU A 25 3.39 -3.58 -14.41
C LEU A 25 2.47 -2.66 -15.22
N HIS A 26 3.04 -1.69 -15.95
CA HIS A 26 2.29 -0.68 -16.71
C HIS A 26 1.29 0.13 -15.87
N MET A 27 1.64 0.39 -14.60
CA MET A 27 0.88 1.15 -13.62
C MET A 27 1.23 2.64 -13.68
N ASN A 28 0.86 3.30 -14.78
CA ASN A 28 1.36 4.63 -15.13
C ASN A 28 0.75 5.78 -14.30
N SER A 29 -0.33 5.53 -13.56
CA SER A 29 -0.99 6.50 -12.67
C SER A 29 -0.83 6.11 -11.20
N THR A 30 0.18 5.28 -10.89
CA THR A 30 0.56 4.92 -9.52
C THR A 30 1.87 5.61 -9.15
N PHE A 31 1.88 6.29 -8.01
CA PHE A 31 3.04 7.04 -7.54
C PHE A 31 3.01 7.26 -6.03
N SER A 32 4.15 7.68 -5.51
CA SER A 32 4.36 8.10 -4.14
C SER A 32 3.71 9.46 -3.85
N GLU A 33 2.85 9.54 -2.82
CA GLU A 33 2.20 10.77 -2.41
C GLU A 33 3.19 11.77 -1.79
N ARG A 34 3.39 12.94 -2.41
CA ARG A 34 4.26 13.99 -1.88
C ARG A 34 3.48 15.29 -1.74
N ARG A 35 3.69 16.06 -0.67
CA ARG A 35 3.00 17.35 -0.44
C ARG A 35 3.16 18.34 -1.59
N GLU A 36 4.34 18.36 -2.19
CA GLU A 36 4.75 19.35 -3.19
C GLU A 36 4.22 19.04 -4.60
N ALA A 37 3.68 17.84 -4.82
CA ALA A 37 3.28 17.42 -6.15
C ALA A 37 1.81 17.79 -6.42
N ILE A 38 1.60 18.77 -7.29
CA ILE A 38 0.28 19.18 -7.77
C ILE A 38 -0.20 18.17 -8.83
N TYR A 39 -0.95 17.17 -8.40
CA TYR A 39 -1.54 16.18 -9.31
C TYR A 39 -2.93 16.61 -9.77
N LYS A 40 -3.10 16.76 -11.09
CA LYS A 40 -4.32 17.26 -11.74
C LYS A 40 -5.59 16.42 -11.47
N HIS A 41 -5.43 15.18 -10.99
CA HIS A 41 -6.51 14.22 -10.71
C HIS A 41 -6.39 13.56 -9.32
N ARG A 42 -5.76 14.23 -8.34
CA ARG A 42 -5.68 13.70 -6.97
C ARG A 42 -7.05 13.67 -6.28
N PRO A 43 -7.43 12.57 -5.62
CA PRO A 43 -8.57 12.60 -4.71
C PRO A 43 -8.31 13.57 -3.54
N GLN A 44 -9.38 14.17 -3.03
CA GLN A 44 -9.33 14.97 -1.80
C GLN A 44 -9.84 14.13 -0.63
N TYR A 45 -9.13 14.18 0.48
CA TYR A 45 -9.49 13.48 1.70
C TYR A 45 -10.49 14.32 2.49
N TYR A 46 -11.50 13.65 3.05
CA TYR A 46 -12.50 14.25 3.92
C TYR A 46 -12.70 13.34 5.13
N HIS A 47 -12.91 13.94 6.30
CA HIS A 47 -13.38 13.24 7.47
C HIS A 47 -14.74 13.81 7.90
N LEU A 48 -15.53 13.00 8.60
CA LEU A 48 -16.73 13.48 9.26
C LEU A 48 -16.31 14.24 10.51
N SER A 49 -16.62 15.53 10.60
CA SER A 49 -16.33 16.31 11.81
C SER A 49 -17.16 15.85 13.01
N ASN A 50 -18.39 15.39 12.74
CA ASN A 50 -19.27 14.79 13.73
C ASN A 50 -20.21 13.78 13.04
N ILE A 51 -20.17 12.53 13.49
CA ILE A 51 -20.92 11.39 12.96
C ILE A 51 -22.44 11.63 12.97
N THR A 52 -22.96 12.28 14.01
CA THR A 52 -24.40 12.56 14.15
C THR A 52 -24.86 13.68 13.22
N SER A 53 -23.99 14.67 12.96
CA SER A 53 -24.30 15.79 12.08
C SER A 53 -24.09 15.51 10.59
N GLY A 54 -23.31 14.48 10.25
CA GLY A 54 -22.96 14.14 8.86
C GLY A 54 -22.08 15.18 8.14
N THR A 55 -21.55 16.18 8.85
CA THR A 55 -20.79 17.26 8.22
C THR A 55 -19.40 16.76 7.81
N LEU A 56 -19.06 16.91 6.52
CA LEU A 56 -17.74 16.58 5.98
C LEU A 56 -16.82 17.80 6.07
N VAL A 57 -15.62 17.58 6.60
CA VAL A 57 -14.54 18.57 6.64
C VAL A 57 -13.37 18.03 5.84
N LYS A 58 -12.80 18.89 4.99
CA LYS A 58 -11.63 18.55 4.19
C LYS A 58 -10.44 18.30 5.12
N CYS A 59 -9.76 17.18 4.92
CA CYS A 59 -8.52 16.90 5.63
C CYS A 59 -7.37 17.70 5.00
N ASP A 60 -6.50 18.21 5.84
CA ASP A 60 -5.19 18.68 5.40
C ASP A 60 -4.40 17.53 4.78
N MET A 61 -3.54 17.86 3.82
CA MET A 61 -2.67 16.89 3.19
C MET A 61 -1.65 16.38 4.22
N ILE A 62 -1.91 15.18 4.72
CA ILE A 62 -0.89 14.39 5.38
C ILE A 62 0.03 13.94 4.26
N ASP A 63 1.26 14.44 4.30
CA ASP A 63 2.30 13.86 3.48
C ASP A 63 2.77 12.61 4.23
N GLU A 64 2.12 11.49 3.89
CA GLU A 64 2.47 10.18 4.44
C GLU A 64 3.87 9.72 4.01
N LEU A 65 4.47 10.44 3.04
CA LEU A 65 5.86 10.32 2.62
C LEU A 65 6.73 11.50 3.06
N ILE A 66 6.36 12.24 4.12
CA ILE A 66 7.38 12.92 4.94
C ILE A 66 8.23 11.79 5.54
N SER A 67 9.18 11.41 4.70
CA SER A 67 10.38 10.67 4.96
C SER A 67 11.19 11.54 5.90
N TYR A 68 10.80 11.55 7.17
CA TYR A 68 11.85 11.57 8.16
C TYR A 68 12.70 10.34 7.86
N GLU A 69 13.99 10.56 7.61
CA GLU A 69 15.00 9.50 7.58
C GLU A 69 14.73 8.58 8.78
N GLY A 70 14.24 7.35 8.53
CA GLY A 70 13.70 6.49 9.60
C GLY A 70 12.24 6.03 9.46
N TYR A 71 11.44 6.58 8.54
CA TYR A 71 10.06 6.15 8.29
C TYR A 71 9.93 5.52 6.91
N TRP A 72 9.86 4.19 6.89
CA TRP A 72 9.69 3.39 5.68
C TRP A 72 8.22 3.02 5.49
N PRO A 73 7.67 3.19 4.29
CA PRO A 73 6.23 3.24 4.09
C PRO A 73 5.57 1.91 4.47
N ALA A 74 4.54 2.03 5.31
CA ALA A 74 3.44 1.06 5.39
C ALA A 74 2.22 1.52 4.56
N GLY A 75 2.34 2.67 3.85
CA GLY A 75 1.30 3.39 3.12
C GLY A 75 1.90 4.49 2.22
N GLY A 76 1.13 5.51 1.84
CA GLY A 76 1.63 6.65 1.07
C GLY A 76 1.76 6.46 -0.45
N LEU A 77 1.12 5.44 -1.03
CA LEU A 77 1.00 5.29 -2.48
C LEU A 77 -0.40 5.71 -2.95
N ILE A 78 -0.45 6.55 -3.98
CA ILE A 78 -1.68 6.88 -4.69
C ILE A 78 -1.72 6.06 -5.97
N SER A 79 -2.88 5.49 -6.28
CA SER A 79 -3.07 4.69 -7.49
C SER A 79 -4.45 4.94 -8.09
N SER A 80 -4.57 4.70 -9.40
CA SER A 80 -5.86 4.56 -10.06
C SER A 80 -6.45 3.16 -9.83
N ALA A 81 -7.77 3.02 -9.97
CA ALA A 81 -8.45 1.72 -9.95
C ALA A 81 -7.98 0.82 -11.11
N GLU A 82 -7.68 1.40 -12.26
CA GLU A 82 -7.17 0.69 -13.42
C GLU A 82 -5.80 0.05 -13.12
N ASP A 83 -4.88 0.79 -12.50
CA ASP A 83 -3.56 0.29 -12.19
C ASP A 83 -3.57 -0.76 -11.08
N ILE A 84 -4.45 -0.61 -10.08
CA ILE A 84 -4.67 -1.66 -9.07
C ILE A 84 -5.18 -2.94 -9.74
N LEU A 85 -6.05 -2.85 -10.75
CA LEU A 85 -6.52 -4.01 -11.49
C LEU A 85 -5.39 -4.69 -12.28
N LYS A 86 -4.46 -3.91 -12.89
CA LYS A 86 -3.27 -4.46 -13.54
C LYS A 86 -2.40 -5.24 -12.55
N PHE A 87 -2.14 -4.67 -11.37
CA PHE A 87 -1.40 -5.35 -10.30
C PHE A 87 -2.09 -6.65 -9.88
N GLY A 88 -3.39 -6.62 -9.59
CA GLY A 88 -4.17 -7.80 -9.19
C GLY A 88 -4.14 -8.91 -10.25
N ASN A 89 -4.31 -8.54 -11.52
CA ASN A 89 -4.23 -9.48 -12.64
C ASN A 89 -2.83 -10.11 -12.76
N ALA A 90 -1.76 -9.34 -12.57
CA ALA A 90 -0.40 -9.86 -12.58
C ALA A 90 -0.17 -10.89 -11.46
N MET A 91 -0.70 -10.64 -10.26
CA MET A 91 -0.63 -11.56 -9.13
C MET A 91 -1.45 -12.83 -9.34
N ILE A 92 -2.65 -12.73 -9.91
CA ILE A 92 -3.48 -13.89 -10.28
C ILE A 92 -2.77 -14.74 -11.35
N SER A 93 -2.18 -14.09 -12.35
CA SER A 93 -1.40 -14.78 -13.39
C SER A 93 -0.20 -15.53 -12.81
N SER A 94 0.50 -14.93 -11.84
CA SER A 94 1.57 -15.59 -11.08
C SER A 94 1.07 -16.81 -10.32
N TYR A 95 -0.04 -16.68 -9.58
CA TYR A 95 -0.62 -17.79 -8.82
C TYR A 95 -1.05 -18.96 -9.71
N LYS A 96 -1.56 -18.68 -10.91
CA LYS A 96 -1.92 -19.68 -11.92
C LYS A 96 -0.71 -20.31 -12.62
N GLY A 97 0.51 -19.84 -12.37
CA GLY A 97 1.73 -20.32 -13.04
C GLY A 97 1.81 -19.91 -14.51
N THR A 98 1.15 -18.82 -14.88
CA THR A 98 1.19 -18.23 -16.24
C THR A 98 2.21 -17.08 -16.28
N ASN A 99 2.22 -16.24 -17.34
CA ASN A 99 3.06 -15.02 -17.45
C ASN A 99 2.73 -13.97 -16.36
N GLY A 100 3.08 -14.28 -15.12
CA GLY A 100 2.92 -13.40 -13.96
C GLY A 100 4.18 -12.63 -13.61
N PHE A 101 4.06 -11.71 -12.65
CA PHE A 101 5.16 -10.85 -12.21
C PHE A 101 6.12 -11.56 -11.24
N LEU A 102 5.57 -12.35 -10.32
CA LEU A 102 6.32 -13.19 -9.38
C LEU A 102 6.24 -14.67 -9.78
N SER A 103 7.16 -15.48 -9.24
CA SER A 103 7.06 -16.93 -9.39
C SER A 103 5.79 -17.46 -8.70
N GLN A 104 5.23 -18.55 -9.24
CA GLN A 104 4.03 -19.18 -8.65
C GLN A 104 4.24 -19.55 -7.18
N ARG A 105 5.40 -20.14 -6.87
CA ARG A 105 5.77 -20.51 -5.50
C ARG A 105 5.77 -19.30 -4.58
N THR A 106 6.35 -18.17 -5.00
CA THR A 106 6.39 -16.95 -4.19
C THR A 106 4.99 -16.45 -3.83
N VAL A 107 4.05 -16.47 -4.77
CA VAL A 107 2.67 -16.01 -4.50
C VAL A 107 1.91 -17.00 -3.62
N GLN A 108 2.15 -18.31 -3.79
CA GLN A 108 1.58 -19.33 -2.91
C GLN A 108 2.04 -19.15 -1.46
N GLU A 109 3.33 -18.92 -1.22
CA GLU A 109 3.86 -18.61 0.12
C GLU A 109 3.26 -17.29 0.65
N LEU A 110 3.21 -16.24 -0.17
CA LEU A 110 2.65 -14.94 0.22
C LEU A 110 1.18 -15.01 0.68
N TRP A 111 0.37 -15.86 0.04
CA TRP A 111 -1.04 -16.06 0.36
C TRP A 111 -1.29 -17.23 1.31
N SER A 112 -0.24 -17.93 1.73
CA SER A 112 -0.38 -19.00 2.71
C SER A 112 -0.54 -18.37 4.10
N PRO A 113 -1.50 -18.84 4.91
CA PRO A 113 -1.69 -18.31 6.24
C PRO A 113 -0.53 -18.73 7.15
N GLU A 114 0.29 -17.76 7.55
CA GLU A 114 1.29 -17.94 8.59
C GLU A 114 0.68 -17.60 9.95
N THR A 115 0.14 -18.61 10.65
CA THR A 115 -0.53 -18.44 11.96
C THR A 115 0.39 -18.68 13.15
N ARG A 116 1.68 -18.98 12.92
CA ARG A 116 2.62 -19.25 14.02
C ARG A 116 2.99 -17.96 14.75
N GLY A 117 2.44 -17.80 15.96
CA GLY A 117 2.84 -16.76 16.92
C GLY A 117 2.05 -15.45 16.86
N MET A 118 1.08 -15.29 15.94
CA MET A 118 0.14 -14.18 15.97
C MET A 118 -1.08 -14.54 16.83
N SER A 119 -0.92 -14.45 18.15
CA SER A 119 -2.07 -14.34 19.05
C SER A 119 -2.72 -12.99 18.77
N ILE A 120 -3.78 -12.95 17.97
CA ILE A 120 -4.73 -11.83 18.06
C ILE A 120 -5.38 -12.01 19.43
N PRO A 121 -5.18 -11.11 20.41
CA PRO A 121 -5.91 -11.21 21.66
C PRO A 121 -7.38 -10.94 21.32
N TYR A 122 -8.17 -12.00 21.21
CA TYR A 122 -9.61 -11.87 21.30
C TYR A 122 -9.91 -11.27 22.68
N PRO A 123 -10.61 -10.12 22.79
CA PRO A 123 -11.27 -9.81 24.03
C PRO A 123 -12.45 -10.80 24.16
N LEU A 124 -12.22 -11.91 24.88
CA LEU A 124 -13.31 -12.64 25.49
C LEU A 124 -13.84 -11.77 26.64
N ASN A 125 -14.75 -10.86 26.32
CA ASN A 125 -15.62 -10.31 27.35
C ASN A 125 -17.01 -10.03 26.76
N THR A 126 -17.81 -11.09 26.65
CA THR A 126 -19.27 -10.98 26.64
C THR A 126 -19.77 -11.48 27.99
N SER A 127 -19.57 -10.66 29.02
CA SER A 127 -20.44 -10.62 30.18
C SER A 127 -20.83 -9.17 30.40
N GLU A 128 -22.13 -8.95 30.58
CA GLU A 128 -22.82 -7.67 30.79
C GLU A 128 -23.21 -6.94 29.49
N TYR A 129 -24.39 -7.26 28.94
CA TYR A 129 -25.62 -6.46 29.05
C TYR A 129 -26.85 -7.36 28.86
#